data_AF-A0A8T7CLX3-F1
#
_entry.id   AF-A0A8T7CLX3-F1
#
_cell.length_a   1.000
_cell.length_b   1.000
_cell.length_c   1.000
_cell.angle_alpha   90.00
_cell.angle_beta   90.00
_cell.angle_gamma   90.00
#
_symmetry.space_group_name_H-M   'P 1'
#
loop_
_entity.id
_entity.type
_entity.pdbx_description
1 polymer ?
#
loop_
_entity_poly.entity_id
_entity_poly.type
_entity_poly.pdbx_seq_one_letter_code
_entity_poly.pdbx_strand_id
1 'polypeptide(L)'
;QDMQAVRDKLDSIHSELRNSRLFVATHMHAGDGNVHTNIPVNSNDYDMLHEADLVVERIMAVATTLGGVVSGEHGIGITKFQFLGESAINEFAEYKNNVDPNGRFNRGKLATGSGLENAYTPSLRLLQQEALILEASELGDLNNAIKDCLRCGKCKPVCATHIPAANLLYSPRNKILATGLIIEAFLYEEQTRRGLSIRHFDEMNDIADHCTVCHKCAAPCPVNIDFGDVSVRMRSILMAHGKKRTSLGTRASMAYLNATDPTTVKFLYTGLIRWGYATQRLGNKLLKKLNPFKLPSRPTHTYERVSVPVQLVHLTDKALPNKLPGKTMRAMLGLEDSKTVPILRDPSKFSDEMESVFYFPGCGSERLFSQISLATLAMLYENGAQTVLPPGYLCCGYPQTSGGDVAKGKKISTDNQVLFHRLANTLNYL
;
A
#
# COMPACT_ATOMS: atom_id res chain seq x y z
N GLN A 1 -25.15 42.55 24.52
CA GLN A 1 -24.28 42.57 23.32
C GLN A 1 -22.96 43.32 23.58
N ASP A 2 -22.90 44.29 24.49
CA ASP A 2 -21.73 45.17 24.72
C ASP A 2 -20.37 44.52 25.06
N MET A 3 -20.31 43.27 25.49
CA MET A 3 -19.04 42.60 25.81
C MET A 3 -18.75 41.38 24.93
N GLN A 4 -19.47 41.24 23.80
CA GLN A 4 -19.29 40.07 22.93
C GLN A 4 -17.86 39.99 22.38
N ALA A 5 -17.34 41.11 21.86
CA ALA A 5 -15.96 41.17 21.36
C ALA A 5 -14.91 40.84 22.43
N VAL A 6 -15.15 41.21 23.68
CA VAL A 6 -14.25 40.88 24.80
C VAL A 6 -14.31 39.38 25.11
N ARG A 7 -15.52 38.79 25.15
CA ARG A 7 -15.68 37.34 25.35
C ARG A 7 -15.07 36.53 24.23
N ASP A 8 -15.31 36.90 22.98
CA ASP A 8 -14.74 36.21 21.81
C ASP A 8 -13.20 36.27 21.85
N LYS A 9 -12.63 37.41 22.26
CA LYS A 9 -11.18 37.54 22.44
C LYS A 9 -10.65 36.68 23.58
N LEU A 10 -11.35 36.63 24.72
CA LEU A 10 -10.98 35.76 25.85
C LEU A 10 -11.09 34.27 25.47
N ASP A 11 -12.13 33.87 24.73
CA ASP A 11 -12.33 32.51 24.25
C ASP A 11 -11.25 32.11 23.24
N SER A 12 -10.83 33.03 22.37
CA SER A 12 -9.71 32.84 21.45
C SER A 12 -8.40 32.63 22.22
N ILE A 13 -8.08 33.50 23.18
CA ILE A 13 -6.86 33.40 24.02
C ILE A 13 -6.89 32.09 24.83
N HIS A 14 -8.04 31.76 25.43
CA HIS A 14 -8.19 30.53 26.18
C HIS A 14 -7.98 29.30 25.30
N SER A 15 -8.54 29.29 24.09
CA SER A 15 -8.38 28.21 23.13
C SER A 15 -6.92 28.05 22.69
N GLU A 16 -6.23 29.15 22.40
CA GLU A 16 -4.81 29.17 22.06
C GLU A 16 -3.96 28.57 23.20
N LEU A 17 -4.09 29.12 24.41
CA LEU A 17 -3.35 28.64 25.59
C LEU A 17 -3.66 27.18 25.92
N ARG A 18 -4.93 26.77 25.80
CA ARG A 18 -5.33 25.38 26.05
C ARG A 18 -4.67 24.42 25.06
N ASN A 19 -4.53 24.82 23.79
CA ASN A 19 -3.94 24.00 22.74
C ASN A 19 -2.41 23.90 22.84
N SER A 20 -1.73 24.85 23.48
CA SER A 20 -0.28 24.83 23.71
C SER A 20 0.12 24.20 25.06
N ARG A 21 -0.82 23.70 25.87
CA ARG A 21 -0.49 22.99 27.12
C ARG A 21 0.13 21.63 26.86
N LEU A 22 1.26 21.37 27.53
CA LEU A 22 1.91 20.07 27.54
C LEU A 22 1.31 19.12 28.57
N PHE A 23 1.19 17.85 28.19
CA PHE A 23 0.77 16.77 29.07
C PHE A 23 1.76 15.62 28.97
N VAL A 24 2.15 15.04 30.10
CA VAL A 24 2.94 13.80 30.14
C VAL A 24 1.99 12.64 30.35
N ALA A 25 1.70 11.92 29.26
CA ALA A 25 0.89 10.71 29.31
C ALA A 25 1.82 9.51 29.52
N THR A 26 1.55 8.71 30.56
CA THR A 26 2.31 7.50 30.84
C THR A 26 1.48 6.24 30.64
N HIS A 27 2.08 5.24 30.02
CA HIS A 27 1.57 3.87 29.97
C HIS A 27 2.73 2.92 30.21
N MET A 28 2.48 1.70 30.67
CA MET A 28 3.58 0.83 31.12
C MET A 28 3.33 -0.64 30.81
N HIS A 29 4.42 -1.34 30.54
CA HIS A 29 4.51 -2.78 30.71
C HIS A 29 4.95 -3.05 32.15
N ALA A 30 3.98 -3.02 33.08
CA ALA A 30 4.26 -3.07 34.51
C ALA A 30 5.07 -4.31 34.93
N GLY A 31 4.83 -5.45 34.27
CA GLY A 31 5.58 -6.70 34.52
C GLY A 31 7.07 -6.63 34.17
N ASP A 32 7.45 -5.75 33.24
CA ASP A 32 8.82 -5.60 32.76
C ASP A 32 9.54 -4.39 33.40
N GLY A 33 8.83 -3.63 34.24
CA GLY A 33 9.34 -2.35 34.77
C GLY A 33 9.56 -1.28 33.70
N ASN A 34 8.88 -1.38 32.55
CA ASN A 34 9.07 -0.48 31.41
C ASN A 34 7.92 0.54 31.32
N VAL A 35 8.24 1.83 31.51
CA VAL A 35 7.30 2.95 31.45
C VAL A 35 7.51 3.74 30.18
N HIS A 36 6.47 3.80 29.35
CA HIS A 36 6.39 4.65 28.18
C HIS A 36 5.87 6.03 28.55
N THR A 37 6.61 7.07 28.18
CA THR A 37 6.28 8.47 28.40
C THR A 37 6.03 9.17 27.07
N ASN A 38 4.84 9.72 26.90
CA ASN A 38 4.41 10.39 25.67
C ASN A 38 4.05 11.85 25.98
N ILE A 39 4.59 12.77 25.19
CA ILE A 39 4.31 14.20 25.28
C ILE A 39 3.71 14.63 23.95
N PRO A 40 2.37 14.76 23.85
CA PRO A 40 1.73 15.27 22.64
C PRO A 40 2.14 16.72 22.41
N VAL A 41 2.62 17.03 21.20
CA VAL A 41 3.07 18.36 20.80
C VAL A 41 2.49 18.76 19.46
N ASN A 42 2.31 20.06 19.25
CA ASN A 42 2.00 20.62 17.95
C ASN A 42 3.31 20.95 17.23
N SER A 43 3.60 20.28 16.12
CA SER A 43 4.88 20.42 15.39
C SER A 43 5.12 21.79 14.73
N ASN A 44 4.13 22.69 14.78
CA ASN A 44 4.20 24.06 14.26
C ASN A 44 4.29 25.11 15.38
N ASP A 45 4.28 24.68 16.65
CA ASP A 45 4.42 25.54 17.82
C ASP A 45 5.83 25.30 18.40
N TYR A 46 6.77 26.17 18.05
CA TYR A 46 8.18 26.01 18.42
C TYR A 46 8.42 26.21 19.93
N ASP A 47 7.65 27.08 20.57
CA ASP A 47 7.75 27.31 22.01
C ASP A 47 7.28 26.06 22.76
N MET A 48 6.17 25.46 22.33
CA MET A 48 5.68 24.18 22.86
C MET A 48 6.68 23.04 22.66
N LEU A 49 7.35 22.98 21.50
CA LEU A 49 8.41 21.99 21.26
C LEU A 49 9.61 22.19 22.19
N HIS A 50 10.03 23.45 22.40
CA HIS A 50 11.14 23.76 23.29
C HIS A 50 10.81 23.42 24.75
N GLU A 51 9.62 23.76 25.24
CA GLU A 51 9.17 23.33 26.57
C GLU A 51 9.08 21.80 26.68
N ALA A 52 8.64 21.11 25.63
CA ALA A 52 8.57 19.66 25.62
C ALA A 52 9.97 19.03 25.77
N ASP A 53 10.98 19.58 25.09
CA ASP A 53 12.37 19.13 25.23
C ASP A 53 12.88 19.26 26.67
N LEU A 54 12.61 20.39 27.34
CA LEU A 54 12.95 20.57 28.76
C LEU A 54 12.25 19.55 29.67
N VAL A 55 10.98 19.22 29.37
CA VAL A 55 10.24 18.18 30.09
C VAL A 55 10.89 16.81 29.87
N VAL A 56 11.34 16.49 28.65
CA VAL A 56 12.08 15.26 28.34
C VAL A 56 13.36 15.16 29.16
N GLU A 57 14.17 16.22 29.23
CA GLU A 57 15.41 16.23 30.03
C GLU A 57 15.14 15.87 31.50
N ARG A 58 14.08 16.47 32.07
CA ARG A 58 13.67 16.21 33.45
C ARG A 58 13.19 14.77 33.66
N ILE A 59 12.45 14.20 32.71
CA ILE A 59 12.02 12.79 32.75
C ILE A 59 13.23 11.86 32.71
N MET A 60 14.21 12.13 31.82
CA MET A 60 15.42 11.32 31.71
C MET A 60 16.25 11.38 32.99
N ALA A 61 16.41 12.57 33.58
CA ALA A 61 17.10 12.73 34.86
C ALA A 61 16.42 11.95 35.99
N VAL A 62 15.09 11.97 36.07
CA VAL A 62 14.33 11.17 37.05
C VAL A 62 14.57 9.67 36.84
N ALA A 63 14.49 9.19 35.59
CA ALA A 63 14.73 7.77 35.29
C ALA A 63 16.13 7.32 35.75
N THR A 64 17.17 8.11 35.46
CA THR A 64 18.55 7.82 35.90
C THR A 64 18.71 7.91 37.43
N THR A 65 18.09 8.89 38.08
CA THR A 65 18.15 9.05 39.55
C THR A 65 17.53 7.87 40.29
N LEU A 66 16.51 7.24 39.69
CA LEU A 66 15.87 6.03 40.21
C LEU A 66 16.66 4.74 39.89
N GLY A 67 17.84 4.82 39.29
CA GLY A 67 18.64 3.67 38.87
C GLY A 67 18.12 2.98 37.60
N GLY A 68 17.21 3.62 36.86
CA GLY A 68 16.70 3.15 35.57
C GLY A 68 17.57 3.56 34.38
N VAL A 69 17.12 3.20 33.18
CA VAL A 69 17.77 3.52 31.90
C VAL A 69 16.89 4.43 31.04
N VAL A 70 17.51 5.28 30.21
CA VAL A 70 16.83 6.26 29.34
C VAL A 70 16.00 5.63 28.20
N SER A 71 16.17 4.34 27.97
CA SER A 71 15.38 3.62 26.97
C SER A 71 15.21 2.14 27.33
N GLY A 72 13.96 1.70 27.49
CA GLY A 72 13.60 0.29 27.65
C GLY A 72 13.65 -0.49 26.33
N GLU A 73 12.82 -0.12 25.34
CA GLU A 73 12.61 -0.92 24.12
C GLU A 73 12.90 -0.22 22.78
N HIS A 74 12.84 1.11 22.72
CA HIS A 74 12.89 1.87 21.46
C HIS A 74 14.32 2.24 20.99
N GLY A 75 15.35 1.79 21.71
CA GLY A 75 16.74 2.17 21.47
C GLY A 75 17.03 3.64 21.71
N ILE A 76 18.26 4.06 21.41
CA ILE A 76 18.76 5.41 21.69
C ILE A 76 18.48 6.37 20.53
N GLY A 77 18.84 5.98 19.31
CA GLY A 77 18.75 6.87 18.15
C GLY A 77 19.53 8.18 18.34
N ILE A 78 19.20 9.22 17.58
CA ILE A 78 19.82 10.54 17.76
C ILE A 78 19.14 11.35 18.88
N THR A 79 17.88 11.05 19.18
CA THR A 79 17.04 11.82 20.13
C THR A 79 17.43 11.61 21.58
N LYS A 80 17.93 10.41 21.93
CA LYS A 80 18.33 10.10 23.31
C LYS A 80 19.84 10.06 23.51
N PHE A 81 20.61 10.31 22.46
CA PHE A 81 22.06 10.13 22.49
C PHE A 81 22.74 11.06 23.50
N GLN A 82 22.27 12.31 23.61
CA GLN A 82 22.77 13.30 24.56
C GLN A 82 22.59 12.92 26.04
N PHE A 83 21.71 11.95 26.35
CA PHE A 83 21.47 11.49 27.72
C PHE A 83 22.31 10.27 28.11
N LEU A 84 23.16 9.78 27.21
CA LEU A 84 24.09 8.69 27.53
C LEU A 84 25.33 9.24 28.24
N GLY A 85 25.85 8.47 29.19
CA GLY A 85 27.14 8.76 29.81
C GLY A 85 28.30 8.60 28.83
N GLU A 86 29.37 9.38 29.02
CA GLU A 86 30.55 9.39 28.14
C GLU A 86 31.17 8.00 27.95
N SER A 87 31.22 7.17 28.99
CA SER A 87 31.76 5.81 28.91
C SER A 87 31.02 4.96 27.87
N ALA A 88 29.68 5.01 27.86
CA ALA A 88 28.86 4.24 26.93
C ALA A 88 29.00 4.78 25.49
N ILE A 89 29.12 6.10 25.34
CA ILE A 89 29.37 6.74 24.05
C ILE A 89 30.72 6.28 23.48
N ASN A 90 31.78 6.30 24.30
CA ASN A 90 33.13 5.93 23.88
C ASN A 90 33.22 4.45 23.50
N GLU A 91 32.66 3.55 24.30
CA GLU A 91 32.62 2.11 24.01
C GLU A 91 31.86 1.82 22.70
N PHE A 92 30.70 2.46 22.51
CA PHE A 92 29.95 2.32 21.27
C PHE A 92 30.70 2.88 20.05
N ALA A 93 31.35 4.03 20.21
CA ALA A 93 32.14 4.65 19.14
C ALA A 93 33.34 3.76 18.74
N GLU A 94 34.04 3.16 19.71
CA GLU A 94 35.12 2.21 19.45
C GLU A 94 34.62 0.99 18.67
N TYR A 95 33.52 0.39 19.13
CA TYR A 95 32.88 -0.72 18.43
C TYR A 95 32.50 -0.33 16.99
N LYS A 96 31.84 0.83 16.82
CA LYS A 96 31.42 1.35 15.51
C LYS A 96 32.61 1.57 14.57
N ASN A 97 33.72 2.10 15.08
CA ASN A 97 34.94 2.31 14.28
C ASN A 97 35.59 0.99 13.85
N ASN A 98 35.46 -0.07 14.66
CA ASN A 98 35.95 -1.40 14.30
C ASN A 98 35.08 -2.04 13.19
N VAL A 99 33.74 -1.97 13.30
CA VAL A 99 32.83 -2.66 12.36
C VAL A 99 32.47 -1.83 11.12
N ASP A 100 32.52 -0.51 11.19
CA ASP A 100 32.25 0.42 10.10
C ASP A 100 33.30 1.54 10.03
N PRO A 101 34.58 1.20 9.78
CA PRO A 101 35.69 2.17 9.78
C PRO A 101 35.54 3.28 8.74
N ASN A 102 34.71 3.06 7.72
CA ASN A 102 34.43 4.04 6.66
C ASN A 102 33.16 4.85 6.92
N GLY A 103 32.43 4.60 8.02
CA GLY A 103 31.21 5.31 8.39
C GLY A 103 30.09 5.21 7.34
N ARG A 104 29.92 4.06 6.69
CA ARG A 104 28.92 3.83 5.63
C ARG A 104 27.49 3.75 6.19
N PHE A 105 27.32 3.33 7.44
CA PHE A 105 26.01 3.11 8.05
C PHE A 105 25.62 4.24 9.00
N ASN A 106 24.57 5.00 8.65
CA ASN A 106 24.06 6.12 9.46
C ASN A 106 25.20 7.06 9.88
N ARG A 107 25.94 7.59 8.89
CA ARG A 107 27.06 8.51 9.11
C ARG A 107 26.63 9.70 9.96
N GLY A 108 27.47 10.09 10.92
CA GLY A 108 27.23 11.22 11.82
C GLY A 108 26.20 10.94 12.93
N LYS A 109 25.56 9.77 12.96
CA LYS A 109 24.62 9.38 14.03
C LYS A 109 25.29 8.42 15.00
N LEU A 110 24.88 8.49 16.27
CA LEU A 110 25.39 7.62 17.35
C LEU A 110 26.92 7.67 17.47
N ALA A 111 27.49 8.87 17.37
CA ALA A 111 28.91 9.14 17.50
C ALA A 111 29.09 10.38 18.38
N THR A 112 30.29 10.62 18.91
CA THR A 112 30.59 11.84 19.67
C THR A 112 30.22 13.08 18.84
N GLY A 113 29.41 13.97 19.40
CA GLY A 113 28.85 15.13 18.69
C GLY A 113 27.59 14.85 17.87
N SER A 114 26.98 13.66 17.99
CA SER A 114 25.66 13.36 17.43
C SER A 114 24.58 13.98 18.31
N GLY A 115 23.70 14.80 17.73
CA GLY A 115 22.50 15.27 18.41
C GLY A 115 21.36 15.60 17.45
N LEU A 116 20.54 16.55 17.87
CA LEU A 116 19.36 17.00 17.15
C LEU A 116 19.62 18.23 16.27
N GLU A 117 20.80 18.84 16.36
CA GLU A 117 21.18 20.03 15.61
C GLU A 117 21.11 19.86 14.09
N ASN A 118 21.32 18.64 13.59
CA ASN A 118 21.19 18.28 12.17
C ASN A 118 19.93 17.44 11.88
N ALA A 119 19.02 17.30 12.86
CA ALA A 119 17.80 16.53 12.70
C ALA A 119 16.76 17.32 11.93
N TYR A 120 16.45 16.86 10.72
CA TYR A 120 15.35 17.39 9.95
C TYR A 120 14.10 16.51 10.14
N THR A 121 13.01 17.13 10.65
CA THR A 121 11.69 16.49 10.72
C THR A 121 10.70 17.37 9.96
N PRO A 122 10.10 16.90 8.86
CA PRO A 122 9.10 17.68 8.15
C PRO A 122 7.87 17.90 9.04
N SER A 123 7.42 19.15 9.16
CA SER A 123 6.20 19.51 9.90
C SER A 123 5.01 19.50 8.95
N LEU A 124 4.20 18.44 9.05
CA LEU A 124 3.09 18.21 8.13
C LEU A 124 1.86 19.10 8.39
N ARG A 125 1.87 19.93 9.45
CA ARG A 125 0.79 20.88 9.77
C ARG A 125 1.04 22.28 9.20
N LEU A 126 2.30 22.69 9.06
CA LEU A 126 2.67 23.84 8.20
C LEU A 126 2.22 23.57 6.76
N LEU A 127 2.35 22.32 6.30
CA LEU A 127 1.81 21.89 5.00
C LEU A 127 0.30 22.10 4.84
N GLN A 128 -0.49 22.10 5.91
CA GLN A 128 -1.95 22.23 5.82
C GLN A 128 -2.40 23.69 5.64
N GLN A 129 -1.67 24.65 6.23
CA GLN A 129 -1.90 26.09 5.99
C GLN A 129 -1.44 26.51 4.59
N GLU A 130 -0.39 25.89 4.08
CA GLU A 130 0.16 26.14 2.73
C GLU A 130 -0.59 25.35 1.63
N ALA A 131 -1.23 24.23 2.00
CA ALA A 131 -2.09 23.44 1.12
C ALA A 131 -3.37 24.17 0.68
N LEU A 132 -3.69 25.37 1.20
CA LEU A 132 -4.70 26.24 0.59
C LEU A 132 -4.39 26.59 -0.87
N ILE A 133 -3.12 26.48 -1.28
CA ILE A 133 -2.64 26.72 -2.65
C ILE A 133 -2.76 25.44 -3.52
N LEU A 134 -2.80 24.26 -2.90
CA LEU A 134 -3.18 23.02 -3.56
C LEU A 134 -4.70 22.93 -3.63
N GLU A 135 -5.24 22.36 -4.71
CA GLU A 135 -6.58 21.78 -4.70
C GLU A 135 -6.60 20.63 -3.67
N ALA A 136 -6.82 20.99 -2.42
CA ALA A 136 -6.51 20.20 -1.23
C ALA A 136 -7.52 19.08 -0.95
N SER A 137 -7.39 17.97 -1.69
CA SER A 137 -7.80 16.67 -1.14
C SER A 137 -6.75 15.58 -1.33
N GLU A 138 -6.10 15.46 -2.49
CA GLU A 138 -5.40 14.20 -2.79
C GLU A 138 -4.08 13.99 -2.03
N LEU A 139 -3.17 14.98 -2.02
CA LEU A 139 -1.91 14.89 -1.24
C LEU A 139 -2.16 15.00 0.27
N GLY A 140 -3.17 15.77 0.67
CA GLY A 140 -3.61 15.86 2.08
C GLY A 140 -4.14 14.52 2.59
N ASP A 141 -4.98 13.84 1.82
CA ASP A 141 -5.46 12.50 2.14
C ASP A 141 -4.33 11.48 2.17
N LEU A 142 -3.38 11.58 1.22
CA LEU A 142 -2.22 10.70 1.20
C LEU A 142 -1.36 10.89 2.47
N ASN A 143 -1.16 12.14 2.90
CA ASN A 143 -0.47 12.47 4.14
C ASN A 143 -1.22 11.94 5.37
N ASN A 144 -2.54 12.14 5.43
CA ASN A 144 -3.39 11.63 6.51
C ASN A 144 -3.31 10.11 6.64
N ALA A 145 -3.14 9.39 5.52
CA ALA A 145 -3.01 7.94 5.54
C ALA A 145 -1.65 7.43 6.09
N ILE A 146 -0.64 8.29 6.24
CA ILE A 146 0.72 7.86 6.62
C ILE A 146 1.33 8.58 7.83
N LYS A 147 0.82 9.75 8.22
CA LYS A 147 1.44 10.64 9.23
C LYS A 147 1.63 9.99 10.60
N ASP A 148 0.77 9.03 10.97
CA ASP A 148 0.80 8.37 12.28
C ASP A 148 1.88 7.28 12.39
N CYS A 149 2.70 7.09 11.35
CA CYS A 149 3.70 6.02 11.30
C CYS A 149 4.76 6.16 12.40
N LEU A 150 4.73 5.24 13.37
CA LEU A 150 5.70 5.13 14.48
C LEU A 150 7.08 4.57 14.06
N ARG A 151 7.27 4.21 12.79
CA ARG A 151 8.55 3.68 12.24
C ARG A 151 9.08 2.41 12.93
N CYS A 152 8.24 1.69 13.68
CA CYS A 152 8.60 0.49 14.46
C CYS A 152 9.04 -0.71 13.60
N GLY A 153 8.56 -0.81 12.36
CA GLY A 153 8.97 -1.86 11.42
C GLY A 153 8.27 -3.22 11.58
N LYS A 154 7.23 -3.34 12.43
CA LYS A 154 6.41 -4.56 12.56
C LYS A 154 5.78 -5.03 11.23
N CYS A 155 5.57 -4.12 10.30
CA CYS A 155 5.06 -4.44 8.95
C CYS A 155 6.08 -5.17 8.07
N LYS A 156 7.38 -5.11 8.35
CA LYS A 156 8.44 -5.64 7.47
C LYS A 156 8.36 -7.15 7.22
N PRO A 157 8.23 -8.03 8.24
CA PRO A 157 8.33 -9.48 8.03
C PRO A 157 7.18 -10.07 7.20
N VAL A 158 6.02 -9.41 7.21
CA VAL A 158 4.81 -9.88 6.49
C VAL A 158 4.72 -9.40 5.04
N CYS A 159 5.58 -8.46 4.64
CA CYS A 159 5.50 -7.84 3.32
C CYS A 159 6.23 -8.68 2.27
N ALA A 160 5.48 -9.16 1.27
CA ALA A 160 6.01 -9.98 0.19
C ALA A 160 7.05 -9.26 -0.70
N THR A 161 7.09 -7.93 -0.65
CA THR A 161 8.07 -7.13 -1.38
C THR A 161 9.27 -6.74 -0.51
N HIS A 162 9.40 -7.28 0.70
CA HIS A 162 10.53 -7.00 1.57
C HIS A 162 11.60 -8.09 1.47
N ILE A 163 12.73 -7.74 0.86
CA ILE A 163 13.95 -8.52 0.72
C ILE A 163 15.09 -7.65 1.29
N PRO A 164 15.47 -7.83 2.57
CA PRO A 164 16.43 -6.98 3.26
C PRO A 164 17.74 -6.73 2.48
N ALA A 165 18.26 -7.74 1.79
CA ALA A 165 19.51 -7.66 1.04
C ALA A 165 19.41 -6.92 -0.30
N ALA A 166 18.20 -6.78 -0.87
CA ALA A 166 18.03 -6.30 -2.24
C ALA A 166 17.25 -4.99 -2.34
N ASN A 167 16.24 -4.77 -1.48
CA ASN A 167 15.19 -3.79 -1.75
C ASN A 167 14.76 -2.96 -0.53
N LEU A 168 15.72 -2.49 0.26
CA LEU A 168 15.45 -1.72 1.49
C LEU A 168 14.45 -0.57 1.28
N LEU A 169 14.53 0.16 0.16
CA LEU A 169 13.61 1.24 -0.19
C LEU A 169 12.14 0.77 -0.26
N TYR A 170 11.90 -0.43 -0.79
CA TYR A 170 10.56 -1.00 -0.99
C TYR A 170 10.06 -1.84 0.19
N SER A 171 10.75 -1.79 1.33
CA SER A 171 10.20 -2.31 2.58
C SER A 171 8.96 -1.50 2.97
N PRO A 172 7.93 -2.12 3.56
CA PRO A 172 6.64 -1.46 3.84
C PRO A 172 6.81 -0.20 4.72
N ARG A 173 7.71 -0.24 5.71
CA ARG A 173 8.06 0.93 6.51
C ARG A 173 8.72 2.03 5.65
N ASN A 174 9.70 1.66 4.83
CA ASN A 174 10.44 2.66 4.06
C ASN A 174 9.60 3.25 2.92
N LYS A 175 8.62 2.51 2.40
CA LYS A 175 7.66 3.06 1.45
C LYS A 175 6.79 4.15 2.07
N ILE A 176 6.36 3.98 3.33
CA ILE A 176 5.68 5.04 4.09
C ILE A 176 6.56 6.29 4.19
N LEU A 177 7.84 6.11 4.57
CA LEU A 177 8.79 7.21 4.66
C LEU A 177 9.03 7.89 3.31
N ALA A 178 9.23 7.11 2.25
CA ALA A 178 9.41 7.60 0.89
C ALA A 178 8.18 8.38 0.43
N THR A 179 6.98 7.91 0.76
CA THR A 179 5.73 8.64 0.45
C THR A 179 5.70 10.00 1.13
N GLY A 180 6.10 10.09 2.41
CA GLY A 180 6.22 11.38 3.11
C GLY A 180 7.24 12.32 2.46
N LEU A 181 8.42 11.81 2.11
CA LEU A 181 9.46 12.60 1.44
C LEU A 181 9.03 13.07 0.03
N ILE A 182 8.27 12.24 -0.70
CA ILE A 182 7.73 12.61 -2.01
C ILE A 182 6.71 13.74 -1.85
N ILE A 183 5.77 13.63 -0.90
CA ILE A 183 4.80 14.69 -0.60
C ILE A 183 5.51 16.00 -0.28
N GLU A 184 6.54 15.94 0.57
CA GLU A 184 7.33 17.10 0.92
C GLU A 184 8.05 17.71 -0.29
N ALA A 185 8.63 16.89 -1.16
CA ALA A 185 9.31 17.36 -2.36
C ALA A 185 8.36 18.04 -3.35
N PHE A 186 7.12 17.54 -3.50
CA PHE A 186 6.07 18.21 -4.25
C PHE A 186 5.77 19.60 -3.69
N LEU A 187 5.57 19.68 -2.37
CA LEU A 187 5.21 20.92 -1.68
C LEU A 187 6.34 21.96 -1.75
N TYR A 188 7.58 21.52 -1.50
CA TYR A 188 8.74 22.40 -1.59
C TYR A 188 8.90 23.02 -2.98
N GLU A 189 8.77 22.24 -4.05
CA GLU A 189 8.89 22.79 -5.40
C GLU A 189 7.73 23.71 -5.77
N GLU A 190 6.51 23.40 -5.33
CA GLU A 190 5.36 24.26 -5.54
C GLU A 190 5.52 25.64 -4.87
N GLN A 191 6.13 25.66 -3.68
CA GLN A 191 6.38 26.91 -2.93
C GLN A 191 7.56 27.70 -3.50
N THR A 192 8.60 27.02 -3.96
CA THR A 192 9.87 27.66 -4.32
C THR A 192 10.04 27.89 -5.82
N ARG A 193 9.20 27.26 -6.66
CA ARG A 193 9.34 27.27 -8.12
C ARG A 193 8.00 27.41 -8.83
N ARG A 194 8.07 27.77 -10.12
CA ARG A 194 6.90 27.78 -11.01
C ARG A 194 6.78 26.42 -11.70
N GLY A 195 6.11 25.49 -11.03
CA GLY A 195 5.75 24.18 -11.57
C GLY A 195 6.48 23.01 -10.89
N LEU A 196 5.90 21.82 -11.08
CA LEU A 196 6.35 20.58 -10.45
C LEU A 196 7.28 19.79 -11.37
N SER A 197 8.37 19.28 -10.81
CA SER A 197 9.27 18.36 -11.49
C SER A 197 8.58 17.03 -11.79
N ILE A 198 8.79 16.53 -13.02
CA ILE A 198 8.35 15.19 -13.44
C ILE A 198 9.00 14.11 -12.58
N ARG A 199 10.17 14.41 -11.99
CA ARG A 199 10.90 13.47 -11.14
C ARG A 199 10.07 13.01 -9.95
N HIS A 200 9.30 13.90 -9.30
CA HIS A 200 8.49 13.52 -8.13
C HIS A 200 7.38 12.53 -8.50
N PHE A 201 6.76 12.70 -9.68
CA PHE A 201 5.80 11.75 -10.21
C PHE A 201 6.46 10.42 -10.58
N ASP A 202 7.70 10.45 -11.07
CA ASP A 202 8.47 9.25 -11.39
C ASP A 202 8.84 8.44 -10.15
N GLU A 203 9.25 9.11 -9.05
CA GLU A 203 9.50 8.47 -7.74
C GLU A 203 8.19 7.93 -7.13
N MET A 204 7.08 8.67 -7.27
CA MET A 204 5.76 8.19 -6.83
C MET A 204 5.33 6.94 -7.60
N ASN A 205 5.53 6.89 -8.92
CA ASN A 205 5.28 5.68 -9.72
C ASN A 205 6.12 4.51 -9.21
N ASP A 206 7.39 4.75 -8.94
CA ASP A 206 8.32 3.71 -8.52
C ASP A 206 7.91 3.07 -7.19
N ILE A 207 7.60 3.88 -6.17
CA ILE A 207 7.13 3.38 -4.86
C ILE A 207 5.77 2.67 -5.00
N ALA A 208 4.83 3.26 -5.73
CA ALA A 208 3.48 2.73 -5.86
C ALA A 208 3.45 1.41 -6.65
N ASP A 209 4.24 1.27 -7.72
CA ASP A 209 4.28 0.06 -8.55
C ASP A 209 5.02 -1.10 -7.85
N HIS A 210 5.90 -0.82 -6.89
CA HIS A 210 6.52 -1.84 -6.04
C HIS A 210 5.61 -2.35 -4.92
N CYS A 211 4.31 -2.04 -4.91
CA CYS A 211 3.32 -2.59 -3.98
C CYS A 211 2.38 -3.61 -4.65
N THR A 212 2.24 -4.79 -4.05
CA THR A 212 1.31 -5.83 -4.55
C THR A 212 -0.14 -5.62 -4.14
N VAL A 213 -0.44 -4.62 -3.29
CA VAL A 213 -1.78 -4.34 -2.76
C VAL A 213 -2.39 -5.60 -2.12
N CYS A 214 -1.58 -6.30 -1.32
CA CYS A 214 -2.00 -7.52 -0.62
C CYS A 214 -2.46 -7.26 0.82
N HIS A 215 -2.38 -6.02 1.30
CA HIS A 215 -2.84 -5.55 2.63
C HIS A 215 -2.21 -6.25 3.85
N LYS A 216 -1.28 -7.20 3.65
CA LYS A 216 -0.65 -7.96 4.76
C LYS A 216 0.05 -7.09 5.80
N CYS A 217 0.53 -5.90 5.42
CA CYS A 217 1.19 -4.98 6.34
C CYS A 217 0.25 -4.24 7.29
N ALA A 218 -1.07 -4.25 7.04
CA ALA A 218 -2.05 -3.53 7.85
C ALA A 218 -2.23 -4.18 9.24
N ALA A 219 -2.46 -5.49 9.30
CA ALA A 219 -2.71 -6.21 10.56
C ALA A 219 -1.63 -6.03 11.65
N PRO A 220 -0.31 -6.11 11.35
CA PRO A 220 0.72 -5.88 12.38
C PRO A 220 1.02 -4.39 12.67
N CYS A 221 0.32 -3.44 12.02
CA CYS A 221 0.56 -2.02 12.20
C CYS A 221 -0.20 -1.50 13.43
N PRO A 222 0.48 -1.01 14.48
CA PRO A 222 -0.19 -0.55 15.70
C PRO A 222 -1.04 0.71 15.52
N VAL A 223 -0.84 1.43 14.40
CA VAL A 223 -1.55 2.66 14.03
C VAL A 223 -2.42 2.45 12.79
N ASN A 224 -2.71 1.20 12.42
CA ASN A 224 -3.67 0.84 11.36
C ASN A 224 -3.39 1.42 9.96
N ILE A 225 -2.13 1.74 9.63
CA ILE A 225 -1.75 2.17 8.28
C ILE A 225 -1.81 0.97 7.32
N ASP A 226 -2.69 1.05 6.33
CA ASP A 226 -2.74 0.11 5.21
C ASP A 226 -2.00 0.67 3.98
N PHE A 227 -0.78 0.18 3.76
CA PHE A 227 0.01 0.63 2.61
C PHE A 227 -0.55 0.18 1.25
N GLY A 228 -1.42 -0.82 1.22
CA GLY A 228 -2.16 -1.21 0.02
C GLY A 228 -3.01 -0.04 -0.46
N ASP A 229 -3.84 0.53 0.43
CA ASP A 229 -4.69 1.67 0.13
C ASP A 229 -3.89 2.94 -0.16
N VAL A 230 -2.80 3.17 0.58
CA VAL A 230 -1.85 4.26 0.29
C VAL A 230 -1.33 4.15 -1.15
N SER A 231 -0.92 2.94 -1.57
CA SER A 231 -0.41 2.71 -2.93
C SER A 231 -1.50 2.92 -3.99
N VAL A 232 -2.74 2.49 -3.73
CA VAL A 232 -3.87 2.74 -4.63
C VAL A 232 -4.13 4.24 -4.78
N ARG A 233 -4.08 5.00 -3.68
CA ARG A 233 -4.22 6.46 -3.70
C ARG A 233 -3.10 7.14 -4.48
N MET A 234 -1.85 6.73 -4.29
CA MET A 234 -0.72 7.20 -5.12
C MET A 234 -0.97 6.94 -6.61
N ARG A 235 -1.43 5.74 -6.98
CA ARG A 235 -1.76 5.42 -8.37
C ARG A 235 -2.91 6.27 -8.91
N SER A 236 -3.90 6.60 -8.08
CA SER A 236 -5.00 7.50 -8.43
C SER A 236 -4.51 8.92 -8.72
N ILE A 237 -3.67 9.49 -7.85
CA ILE A 237 -3.04 10.81 -8.05
C ILE A 237 -2.28 10.84 -9.38
N LEU A 238 -1.48 9.80 -9.62
CA LEU A 238 -0.72 9.64 -10.87
C LEU A 238 -1.62 9.57 -12.10
N MET A 239 -2.76 8.87 -12.02
CA MET A 239 -3.72 8.76 -13.12
C MET A 239 -4.43 10.10 -13.37
N ALA A 240 -4.88 10.79 -12.32
CA ALA A 240 -5.55 12.08 -12.40
C ALA A 240 -4.66 13.14 -13.09
N HIS A 241 -3.36 13.13 -12.82
CA HIS A 241 -2.39 14.04 -13.43
C HIS A 241 -1.86 13.56 -14.80
N GLY A 242 -2.33 12.42 -15.32
CA GLY A 242 -1.83 11.85 -16.56
C GLY A 242 -0.35 11.43 -16.51
N LYS A 243 0.19 11.17 -15.32
CA LYS A 243 1.59 10.80 -15.06
C LYS A 243 1.78 9.33 -14.68
N LYS A 244 0.72 8.52 -14.65
CA LYS A 244 0.83 7.08 -14.38
C LYS A 244 1.57 6.37 -15.52
N ARG A 245 2.65 5.66 -15.17
CA ARG A 245 3.33 4.75 -16.09
C ARG A 245 2.47 3.50 -16.30
N THR A 246 2.21 3.17 -17.57
CA THR A 246 1.48 1.95 -17.95
C THR A 246 2.28 1.17 -18.99
N SER A 247 2.53 -0.10 -18.72
CA SER A 247 3.15 -1.00 -19.70
C SER A 247 2.12 -1.46 -20.75
N LEU A 248 2.59 -1.93 -21.91
CA LEU A 248 1.73 -2.56 -22.91
C LEU A 248 0.99 -3.78 -22.35
N GLY A 249 1.67 -4.58 -21.51
CA GLY A 249 1.08 -5.73 -20.84
C GLY A 249 -0.04 -5.35 -19.87
N THR A 250 0.14 -4.26 -19.11
CA THR A 250 -0.90 -3.70 -18.23
C THR A 250 -2.10 -3.24 -19.06
N ARG A 251 -1.89 -2.49 -20.15
CA ARG A 251 -2.97 -2.03 -21.03
C ARG A 251 -3.75 -3.18 -21.65
N ALA A 252 -3.05 -4.21 -22.15
CA ALA A 252 -3.68 -5.39 -22.73
C ALA A 252 -4.48 -6.19 -21.69
N SER A 253 -3.92 -6.37 -20.49
CA SER A 253 -4.62 -7.02 -19.37
C SER A 253 -5.89 -6.24 -18.97
N MET A 254 -5.79 -4.91 -18.84
CA MET A 254 -6.96 -4.08 -18.51
C MET A 254 -8.00 -4.07 -19.63
N ALA A 255 -7.59 -4.06 -20.90
CA ALA A 255 -8.51 -4.21 -22.02
C ALA A 255 -9.24 -5.55 -21.97
N TYR A 256 -8.54 -6.64 -21.67
CA TYR A 256 -9.15 -7.96 -21.49
C TYR A 256 -10.14 -7.99 -20.33
N LEU A 257 -9.78 -7.44 -19.17
CA LEU A 257 -10.64 -7.42 -17.99
C LEU A 257 -11.85 -6.49 -18.16
N ASN A 258 -11.73 -5.42 -18.94
CA ASN A 258 -12.81 -4.49 -19.22
C ASN A 258 -13.77 -4.98 -20.32
N ALA A 259 -13.38 -5.95 -21.15
CA ALA A 259 -14.23 -6.48 -22.20
C ALA A 259 -15.40 -7.26 -21.61
N THR A 260 -16.64 -6.91 -22.00
CA THR A 260 -17.87 -7.61 -21.61
C THR A 260 -18.50 -8.37 -22.78
N ASP A 261 -18.19 -7.98 -24.01
CA ASP A 261 -18.66 -8.62 -25.23
C ASP A 261 -18.00 -10.00 -25.45
N PRO A 262 -18.77 -11.08 -25.70
CA PRO A 262 -18.25 -12.43 -25.88
C PRO A 262 -17.23 -12.57 -27.02
N THR A 263 -17.45 -11.88 -28.15
CA THR A 263 -16.55 -11.99 -29.30
C THR A 263 -15.19 -11.37 -29.00
N THR A 264 -15.21 -10.21 -28.33
CA THR A 264 -14.01 -9.50 -27.86
C THR A 264 -13.27 -10.30 -26.80
N VAL A 265 -13.98 -10.88 -25.83
CA VAL A 265 -13.40 -11.74 -24.79
C VAL A 265 -12.73 -12.96 -25.42
N LYS A 266 -13.37 -13.63 -26.38
CA LYS A 266 -12.81 -14.80 -27.09
C LYS A 266 -11.55 -14.43 -27.88
N PHE A 267 -11.56 -13.30 -28.57
CA PHE A 267 -10.41 -12.79 -29.32
C PHE A 267 -9.23 -12.53 -28.38
N LEU A 268 -9.44 -11.75 -27.31
CA LEU A 268 -8.41 -11.39 -26.35
C LEU A 268 -7.90 -12.62 -25.58
N TYR A 269 -8.76 -13.56 -25.21
CA TYR A 269 -8.35 -14.83 -24.59
C TYR A 269 -7.44 -15.64 -25.51
N THR A 270 -7.80 -15.74 -26.80
CA THR A 270 -7.01 -16.48 -27.79
C THR A 270 -5.64 -15.83 -28.00
N GLY A 271 -5.59 -14.51 -28.17
CA GLY A 271 -4.33 -13.79 -28.37
C GLY A 271 -3.45 -13.75 -27.12
N LEU A 272 -3.98 -13.26 -26.00
CA LEU A 272 -3.19 -13.00 -24.79
C LEU A 272 -2.87 -14.27 -24.00
N ILE A 273 -3.86 -15.16 -23.83
CA ILE A 273 -3.69 -16.35 -22.99
C ILE A 273 -3.17 -17.51 -23.84
N ARG A 274 -3.89 -17.93 -24.88
CA ARG A 274 -3.51 -19.14 -25.64
C ARG A 274 -2.20 -18.94 -26.40
N TRP A 275 -2.13 -17.95 -27.27
CA TRP A 275 -0.93 -17.67 -28.06
C TRP A 275 0.18 -17.07 -27.20
N GLY A 276 -0.13 -16.07 -26.37
CA GLY A 276 0.86 -15.47 -25.46
C GLY A 276 1.56 -16.48 -24.55
N TYR A 277 0.82 -17.41 -23.94
CA TYR A 277 1.44 -18.43 -23.09
C TYR A 277 2.23 -19.45 -23.92
N ALA A 278 1.75 -19.81 -25.12
CA ALA A 278 2.51 -20.70 -26.02
C ALA A 278 3.84 -20.07 -26.45
N THR A 279 3.83 -18.79 -26.81
CA THR A 279 5.01 -18.01 -27.17
C THR A 279 5.97 -17.88 -25.99
N GLN A 280 5.48 -17.57 -24.79
CA GLN A 280 6.31 -17.49 -23.59
C GLN A 280 6.96 -18.85 -23.26
N ARG A 281 6.22 -19.96 -23.39
CA ARG A 281 6.77 -21.31 -23.18
C ARG A 281 7.84 -21.66 -24.21
N LEU A 282 7.65 -21.28 -25.47
CA LEU A 282 8.69 -21.43 -26.50
C LEU A 282 9.93 -20.61 -26.14
N GLY A 283 9.74 -19.36 -25.73
CA GLY A 283 10.81 -18.49 -25.23
C GLY A 283 11.57 -19.09 -24.05
N ASN A 284 10.86 -19.62 -23.04
CA ASN A 284 11.44 -20.32 -21.89
C ASN A 284 12.33 -21.49 -22.33
N LYS A 285 11.87 -22.32 -23.28
CA LYS A 285 12.64 -23.46 -23.80
C LYS A 285 13.88 -23.01 -24.58
N LEU A 286 13.73 -22.00 -25.45
CA LEU A 286 14.82 -21.49 -26.27
C LEU A 286 15.89 -20.80 -25.42
N LEU A 287 15.50 -19.94 -24.48
CA LEU A 287 16.43 -19.20 -23.63
C LEU A 287 17.16 -20.11 -22.64
N LYS A 288 16.51 -21.15 -22.10
CA LYS A 288 17.19 -22.15 -21.27
C LYS A 288 18.24 -22.95 -22.04
N LYS A 289 18.00 -23.22 -23.33
CA LYS A 289 18.92 -23.97 -24.18
C LYS A 289 20.10 -23.12 -24.67
N LEU A 290 19.83 -21.87 -25.03
CA LEU A 290 20.83 -20.97 -25.62
C LEU A 290 21.64 -20.19 -24.56
N ASN A 291 21.08 -20.03 -23.36
CA ASN A 291 21.60 -19.20 -22.27
C ASN A 291 22.35 -17.93 -22.74
N PRO A 292 21.74 -17.09 -23.60
CA PRO A 292 22.46 -15.99 -24.25
C PRO A 292 22.84 -14.86 -23.28
N PHE A 293 22.22 -14.83 -22.10
CA PHE A 293 22.43 -13.80 -21.10
C PHE A 293 23.13 -14.38 -19.86
N LYS A 294 24.39 -13.99 -19.64
CA LYS A 294 25.07 -14.26 -18.36
C LYS A 294 24.49 -13.34 -17.29
N LEU A 295 23.53 -13.84 -16.52
CA LEU A 295 23.04 -13.13 -15.35
C LEU A 295 24.07 -13.16 -14.20
N PRO A 296 24.15 -12.11 -13.38
CA PRO A 296 24.93 -12.15 -12.15
C PRO A 296 24.37 -13.22 -11.21
N SER A 297 25.26 -13.89 -10.47
CA SER A 297 24.91 -14.95 -9.50
C SER A 297 24.13 -14.44 -8.29
N ARG A 298 24.11 -13.12 -8.07
CA ARG A 298 23.31 -12.45 -7.03
C ARG A 298 22.42 -11.40 -7.70
N PRO A 299 21.13 -11.32 -7.33
CA PRO A 299 20.27 -10.26 -7.80
C PRO A 299 20.87 -8.91 -7.41
N THR A 300 20.85 -7.96 -8.35
CA THR A 300 21.30 -6.59 -8.11
C THR A 300 20.32 -5.89 -7.18
N HIS A 301 20.78 -4.80 -6.56
CA HIS A 301 19.91 -3.96 -5.76
C HIS A 301 18.80 -3.34 -6.61
N THR A 302 17.62 -3.18 -6.02
CA THR A 302 16.40 -2.81 -6.75
C THR A 302 16.23 -1.31 -6.98
N TYR A 303 17.24 -0.48 -6.66
CA TYR A 303 17.17 0.98 -6.83
C TYR A 303 17.41 1.46 -8.28
N GLU A 304 17.85 0.56 -9.17
CA GLU A 304 18.05 0.85 -10.59
C GLU A 304 16.96 0.20 -11.44
N ARG A 305 16.68 0.81 -12.60
CA ARG A 305 15.79 0.20 -13.59
C ARG A 305 16.37 -1.12 -14.05
N VAL A 306 15.54 -2.17 -13.96
CA VAL A 306 15.92 -3.52 -14.41
C VAL A 306 16.24 -3.50 -15.90
N SER A 307 17.43 -3.98 -16.27
CA SER A 307 17.85 -4.04 -17.66
C SER A 307 16.98 -4.99 -18.49
N VAL A 308 16.84 -4.71 -19.79
CA VAL A 308 16.01 -5.53 -20.70
C VAL A 308 16.38 -7.02 -20.69
N PRO A 309 17.68 -7.42 -20.67
CA PRO A 309 18.05 -8.83 -20.53
C PRO A 309 17.50 -9.48 -19.26
N VAL A 310 17.57 -8.78 -18.12
CA VAL A 310 17.07 -9.29 -16.84
C VAL A 310 15.54 -9.42 -16.88
N GLN A 311 14.83 -8.45 -17.47
CA GLN A 311 13.37 -8.56 -17.67
C GLN A 311 12.99 -9.76 -18.54
N LEU A 312 13.71 -9.98 -19.64
CA LEU A 312 13.46 -11.12 -20.54
C LEU A 312 13.71 -12.45 -19.83
N VAL A 313 14.79 -12.55 -19.05
CA VAL A 313 15.04 -13.77 -18.27
C VAL A 313 13.95 -13.98 -17.23
N HIS A 314 13.58 -12.97 -16.42
CA HIS A 314 12.50 -13.13 -15.44
C HIS A 314 11.15 -13.50 -16.08
N LEU A 315 10.82 -12.90 -17.22
CA LEU A 315 9.61 -13.24 -17.98
C LEU A 315 9.61 -14.70 -18.44
N THR A 316 10.79 -15.28 -18.69
CA THR A 316 10.97 -16.61 -19.28
C THR A 316 11.65 -17.61 -18.37
N ASP A 317 11.83 -17.31 -17.08
CA ASP A 317 12.49 -18.19 -16.12
C ASP A 317 11.62 -19.41 -15.79
N LYS A 318 10.33 -19.13 -15.50
CA LYS A 318 9.29 -20.12 -15.27
C LYS A 318 8.33 -20.20 -16.46
N ALA A 319 8.13 -21.41 -16.98
CA ALA A 319 7.17 -21.64 -18.05
C ALA A 319 5.75 -21.38 -17.54
N LEU A 320 4.95 -20.61 -18.30
CA LEU A 320 3.55 -20.40 -17.98
C LEU A 320 2.74 -21.70 -18.09
N PRO A 321 1.62 -21.85 -17.35
CA PRO A 321 0.81 -23.06 -17.34
C PRO A 321 0.40 -23.52 -18.75
N ASN A 322 0.45 -24.83 -18.99
CA ASN A 322 0.04 -25.46 -20.26
C ASN A 322 -1.34 -26.15 -20.19
N LYS A 323 -1.89 -26.37 -18.99
CA LYS A 323 -3.19 -27.02 -18.75
C LYS A 323 -4.30 -26.01 -18.44
N LEU A 324 -4.34 -24.88 -19.16
CA LEU A 324 -5.48 -23.98 -19.06
C LEU A 324 -6.60 -24.45 -19.98
N PRO A 325 -7.88 -24.37 -19.57
CA PRO A 325 -9.00 -24.75 -20.42
C PRO A 325 -9.01 -23.95 -21.73
N GLY A 326 -9.50 -24.54 -22.81
CA GLY A 326 -9.52 -23.87 -24.12
C GLY A 326 -10.51 -22.70 -24.24
N LYS A 327 -11.41 -22.54 -23.25
CA LYS A 327 -12.53 -21.60 -23.23
C LYS A 327 -12.75 -21.05 -21.81
N THR A 328 -13.38 -19.88 -21.72
CA THR A 328 -13.91 -19.33 -20.45
C THR A 328 -15.02 -20.22 -19.90
N MET A 329 -15.39 -20.05 -18.63
CA MET A 329 -16.46 -20.84 -18.01
C MET A 329 -17.79 -20.70 -18.77
N ARG A 330 -18.21 -19.46 -19.08
CA ARG A 330 -19.46 -19.20 -19.82
C ARG A 330 -19.47 -19.75 -21.23
N ALA A 331 -18.37 -19.63 -21.95
CA ALA A 331 -18.25 -20.19 -23.31
C ALA A 331 -18.27 -21.73 -23.32
N MET A 332 -17.93 -22.39 -22.20
CA MET A 332 -18.09 -23.84 -22.07
C MET A 332 -19.54 -24.24 -21.81
N LEU A 333 -20.28 -23.45 -21.03
CA LEU A 333 -21.67 -23.71 -20.68
C LEU A 333 -22.68 -23.13 -21.68
N GLY A 334 -22.24 -22.33 -22.65
CA GLY A 334 -23.14 -21.62 -23.58
C GLY A 334 -23.90 -20.46 -22.94
N LEU A 335 -23.40 -19.91 -21.83
CA LEU A 335 -24.06 -18.89 -20.99
C LEU A 335 -23.51 -17.48 -21.22
N GLU A 336 -23.27 -17.13 -22.48
CA GLU A 336 -22.62 -15.87 -22.87
C GLU A 336 -23.60 -14.70 -23.08
N ASP A 337 -24.90 -14.97 -23.12
CA ASP A 337 -25.93 -13.94 -23.26
C ASP A 337 -26.02 -13.09 -21.97
N SER A 338 -26.15 -11.78 -22.17
CA SER A 338 -26.25 -10.77 -21.11
C SER A 338 -27.70 -10.41 -20.76
N LYS A 339 -28.68 -10.99 -21.44
CA LYS A 339 -30.11 -10.75 -21.21
C LYS A 339 -30.80 -11.88 -20.46
N THR A 340 -30.16 -13.03 -20.33
CA THR A 340 -30.70 -14.21 -19.65
C THR A 340 -30.00 -14.43 -18.31
N VAL A 341 -30.79 -14.80 -17.30
CA VAL A 341 -30.28 -15.15 -15.96
C VAL A 341 -30.18 -16.67 -15.90
N PRO A 342 -28.96 -17.25 -15.90
CA PRO A 342 -28.81 -18.69 -15.84
C PRO A 342 -29.08 -19.22 -14.43
N ILE A 343 -29.96 -20.22 -14.35
CA ILE A 343 -30.22 -20.98 -13.12
C ILE A 343 -29.82 -22.42 -13.39
N LEU A 344 -28.86 -22.93 -12.64
CA LEU A 344 -28.33 -24.29 -12.75
C LEU A 344 -28.83 -25.11 -11.56
N ARG A 345 -29.52 -26.21 -11.82
CA ARG A 345 -30.04 -27.13 -10.80
C ARG A 345 -30.22 -28.54 -11.35
N ASP A 346 -30.10 -29.54 -10.48
CA ASP A 346 -30.45 -30.92 -10.79
C ASP A 346 -31.96 -31.14 -10.57
N PRO A 347 -32.75 -31.40 -11.62
CA PRO A 347 -34.20 -31.58 -11.49
C PRO A 347 -34.58 -32.78 -10.61
N SER A 348 -33.69 -33.78 -10.48
CA SER A 348 -33.96 -35.00 -9.72
C SER A 348 -33.70 -34.85 -8.22
N LYS A 349 -32.86 -33.88 -7.83
CA LYS A 349 -32.49 -33.61 -6.45
C LYS A 349 -33.18 -32.38 -5.87
N PHE A 350 -33.54 -31.42 -6.70
CA PHE A 350 -34.13 -30.16 -6.26
C PHE A 350 -35.46 -30.36 -5.52
N SER A 351 -35.59 -29.75 -4.34
CA SER A 351 -36.85 -29.58 -3.61
C SER A 351 -37.03 -28.11 -3.21
N ASP A 352 -38.26 -27.69 -2.93
CA ASP A 352 -38.56 -26.31 -2.49
C ASP A 352 -37.91 -25.95 -1.14
N GLU A 353 -37.41 -26.95 -0.41
CA GLU A 353 -36.64 -26.78 0.83
C GLU A 353 -35.14 -26.53 0.59
N MET A 354 -34.64 -26.70 -0.63
CA MET A 354 -33.23 -26.51 -0.93
C MET A 354 -32.81 -25.04 -1.06
N GLU A 355 -31.62 -24.74 -0.56
CA GLU A 355 -31.06 -23.39 -0.61
C GLU A 355 -30.68 -22.97 -2.04
N SER A 356 -30.87 -21.68 -2.32
CA SER A 356 -30.41 -21.04 -3.55
C SER A 356 -29.10 -20.30 -3.31
N VAL A 357 -28.11 -20.53 -4.18
CA VAL A 357 -26.79 -19.92 -4.11
C VAL A 357 -26.59 -18.96 -5.27
N PHE A 358 -26.37 -17.68 -4.97
CA PHE A 358 -25.90 -16.73 -5.97
C PHE A 358 -24.38 -16.85 -6.13
N TYR A 359 -23.92 -17.29 -7.31
CA TYR A 359 -22.49 -17.50 -7.56
C TYR A 359 -21.92 -16.46 -8.51
N PHE A 360 -21.07 -15.59 -7.99
CA PHE A 360 -20.25 -14.65 -8.76
C PHE A 360 -18.83 -15.23 -8.93
N PRO A 361 -18.47 -15.79 -10.10
CA PRO A 361 -17.17 -16.44 -10.27
C PRO A 361 -16.01 -15.43 -10.23
N GLY A 362 -16.21 -14.21 -10.73
CA GLY A 362 -15.16 -13.21 -10.83
C GLY A 362 -14.15 -13.47 -11.95
N CYS A 363 -13.35 -12.46 -12.29
CA CYS A 363 -12.54 -12.49 -13.51
C CYS A 363 -11.45 -13.56 -13.53
N GLY A 364 -10.87 -13.91 -12.37
CA GLY A 364 -9.80 -14.91 -12.29
C GLY A 364 -10.28 -16.31 -12.64
N SER A 365 -11.26 -16.82 -11.91
CA SER A 365 -11.78 -18.17 -12.14
C SER A 365 -12.68 -18.23 -13.37
N GLU A 366 -13.42 -17.18 -13.73
CA GLU A 366 -14.25 -17.23 -14.95
C GLU A 366 -13.43 -17.19 -16.24
N ARG A 367 -12.43 -16.30 -16.29
CA ARG A 367 -11.74 -15.93 -17.54
C ARG A 367 -10.37 -16.56 -17.73
N LEU A 368 -9.67 -16.93 -16.65
CA LEU A 368 -8.34 -17.57 -16.74
C LEU A 368 -8.36 -19.02 -16.25
N PHE A 369 -8.99 -19.29 -15.11
CA PHE A 369 -8.98 -20.60 -14.47
C PHE A 369 -10.39 -21.19 -14.42
N SER A 370 -11.03 -21.32 -15.60
CA SER A 370 -12.42 -21.74 -15.75
C SER A 370 -12.75 -23.10 -15.13
N GLN A 371 -11.76 -23.97 -14.96
CA GLN A 371 -11.89 -25.23 -14.22
C GLN A 371 -12.28 -25.02 -12.75
N ILE A 372 -11.84 -23.93 -12.10
CA ILE A 372 -12.17 -23.64 -10.71
C ILE A 372 -13.66 -23.34 -10.60
N SER A 373 -14.15 -22.43 -11.45
CA SER A 373 -15.58 -22.09 -11.45
C SER A 373 -16.46 -23.25 -11.89
N LEU A 374 -16.04 -24.05 -12.88
CA LEU A 374 -16.78 -25.25 -13.25
C LEU A 374 -16.83 -26.28 -12.12
N ALA A 375 -15.73 -26.50 -11.40
CA ALA A 375 -15.71 -27.41 -10.26
C ALA A 375 -16.63 -26.93 -9.14
N THR A 376 -16.65 -25.62 -8.84
CA THR A 376 -17.62 -25.04 -7.89
C THR A 376 -19.05 -25.25 -8.34
N LEU A 377 -19.37 -25.01 -9.61
CA LEU A 377 -20.71 -25.24 -10.15
C LEU A 377 -21.12 -26.71 -10.11
N ALA A 378 -20.21 -27.62 -10.47
CA ALA A 378 -20.46 -29.06 -10.40
C ALA A 378 -20.71 -29.51 -8.95
N MET A 379 -19.92 -29.02 -8.00
CA MET A 379 -20.12 -29.29 -6.58
C MET A 379 -21.50 -28.80 -6.10
N LEU A 380 -21.89 -27.57 -6.43
CA LEU A 380 -23.21 -27.03 -6.05
C LEU A 380 -24.35 -27.83 -6.68
N TYR A 381 -24.22 -28.18 -7.97
CA TYR A 381 -25.17 -29.02 -8.68
C TYR A 381 -25.33 -30.40 -8.03
N GLU A 382 -24.23 -31.06 -7.67
CA GLU A 382 -24.25 -32.38 -7.04
C GLU A 382 -24.88 -32.38 -5.64
N ASN A 383 -24.73 -31.28 -4.90
CA ASN A 383 -25.39 -31.08 -3.60
C ASN A 383 -26.89 -30.73 -3.73
N GLY A 384 -27.42 -30.60 -4.95
CA GLY A 384 -28.81 -30.24 -5.21
C GLY A 384 -29.11 -28.73 -5.13
N ALA A 385 -28.12 -27.90 -4.78
CA ALA A 385 -28.31 -26.47 -4.63
C ALA A 385 -28.70 -25.80 -5.96
N GLN A 386 -29.71 -24.93 -5.92
CA GLN A 386 -30.08 -24.11 -7.06
C GLN A 386 -29.09 -22.95 -7.19
N THR A 387 -28.29 -22.93 -8.25
CA THR A 387 -27.25 -21.91 -8.44
C THR A 387 -27.69 -20.85 -9.46
N VAL A 388 -27.75 -19.60 -9.01
CA VAL A 388 -28.05 -18.44 -9.86
C VAL A 388 -26.75 -17.75 -10.26
N LEU A 389 -26.55 -17.58 -11.57
CA LEU A 389 -25.42 -16.84 -12.12
C LEU A 389 -25.88 -15.44 -12.56
N PRO A 390 -25.03 -14.41 -12.44
CA PRO A 390 -25.33 -13.13 -13.07
C PRO A 390 -25.31 -13.25 -14.60
N PRO A 391 -25.98 -12.35 -15.34
CA PRO A 391 -25.94 -12.36 -16.80
C PRO A 391 -24.62 -11.78 -17.33
N GLY A 392 -24.11 -12.38 -18.41
CA GLY A 392 -22.91 -11.91 -19.11
C GLY A 392 -21.59 -11.90 -18.30
N TYR A 393 -20.52 -11.45 -18.95
CA TYR A 393 -19.21 -11.33 -18.32
C TYR A 393 -19.12 -10.09 -17.43
N LEU A 394 -18.88 -10.29 -16.14
CA LEU A 394 -18.77 -9.21 -15.17
C LEU A 394 -17.36 -9.11 -14.56
N CYS A 395 -17.07 -7.94 -14.00
CA CYS A 395 -15.85 -7.66 -13.25
C CYS A 395 -16.23 -6.99 -11.95
N CYS A 396 -15.51 -7.23 -10.85
CA CYS A 396 -15.80 -6.59 -9.57
C CYS A 396 -15.31 -5.12 -9.49
N GLY A 397 -14.52 -4.66 -10.47
CA GLY A 397 -13.94 -3.30 -10.47
C GLY A 397 -12.65 -3.15 -9.66
N TYR A 398 -12.23 -4.18 -8.91
CA TYR A 398 -11.01 -4.13 -8.10
C TYR A 398 -9.72 -3.97 -8.92
N PRO A 399 -9.52 -4.62 -10.08
CA PRO A 399 -8.33 -4.40 -10.90
C PRO A 399 -8.18 -2.94 -11.38
N GLN A 400 -9.29 -2.27 -11.69
CA GLN A 400 -9.33 -0.88 -12.12
C GLN A 400 -8.96 0.04 -10.95
N THR A 401 -9.63 -0.16 -9.82
CA THR A 401 -9.38 0.60 -8.59
C THR A 401 -7.93 0.45 -8.14
N SER A 402 -7.44 -0.79 -8.02
CA SER A 402 -6.05 -1.06 -7.60
C SER A 402 -5.01 -0.53 -8.60
N GLY A 403 -5.38 -0.36 -9.88
CA GLY A 403 -4.55 0.30 -10.91
C GLY A 403 -4.52 1.83 -10.82
N GLY A 404 -5.34 2.45 -9.97
CA GLY A 404 -5.51 3.90 -9.83
C GLY A 404 -6.73 4.47 -10.56
N ASP A 405 -7.46 3.68 -11.34
CA ASP A 405 -8.69 4.12 -12.02
C ASP A 405 -9.91 3.90 -11.12
N VAL A 406 -9.97 4.69 -10.04
CA VAL A 406 -11.03 4.64 -9.03
C VAL A 406 -12.39 4.96 -9.65
N ALA A 407 -12.44 5.90 -10.60
CA ALA A 407 -13.67 6.29 -11.29
C ALA A 407 -14.27 5.11 -12.07
N LYS A 408 -13.46 4.41 -12.88
CA LYS A 408 -13.91 3.22 -13.60
C LYS A 408 -14.28 2.07 -12.67
N GLY A 409 -13.49 1.85 -11.62
CA GLY A 409 -13.77 0.83 -10.61
C GLY A 409 -15.12 1.05 -9.92
N LYS A 410 -15.38 2.28 -9.47
CA LYS A 410 -16.66 2.69 -8.86
C LYS A 410 -17.82 2.53 -9.84
N LYS A 411 -17.66 2.97 -11.09
CA LYS A 411 -18.67 2.77 -12.13
C LYS A 411 -19.05 1.29 -12.29
N ILE A 412 -18.06 0.40 -12.42
CA ILE A 412 -18.30 -1.05 -12.55
C ILE A 412 -19.03 -1.61 -11.32
N SER A 413 -18.60 -1.20 -10.12
CA SER A 413 -19.23 -1.65 -8.88
C SER A 413 -20.69 -1.19 -8.79
N THR A 414 -20.98 0.08 -9.10
CA THR A 414 -22.33 0.63 -9.13
C THR A 414 -23.20 -0.07 -10.19
N ASP A 415 -22.68 -0.29 -11.40
CA ASP A 415 -23.40 -1.01 -12.47
C ASP A 415 -23.77 -2.43 -12.02
N ASN A 416 -22.86 -3.13 -11.32
CA ASN A 416 -23.14 -4.45 -10.75
C ASN A 416 -24.18 -4.42 -9.63
N GLN A 417 -24.13 -3.43 -8.74
CA GLN A 417 -25.13 -3.28 -7.67
C GLN A 417 -26.53 -3.08 -8.24
N VAL A 418 -26.66 -2.23 -9.27
CA VAL A 418 -27.92 -2.02 -9.98
C VAL A 418 -28.40 -3.32 -10.64
N LEU A 419 -27.49 -4.05 -11.29
CA LEU A 419 -27.80 -5.34 -11.91
C LEU A 419 -28.27 -6.38 -10.87
N PHE A 420 -27.57 -6.50 -9.74
CA PHE A 420 -27.91 -7.47 -8.70
C PHE A 420 -29.21 -7.11 -7.99
N HIS A 421 -29.49 -5.82 -7.80
CA HIS A 421 -30.78 -5.37 -7.29
C HIS A 421 -31.93 -5.71 -8.25
N ARG A 422 -31.73 -5.53 -9.56
CA ARG A 422 -32.72 -5.94 -10.59
C ARG A 422 -32.94 -7.45 -10.58
N LEU A 423 -31.87 -8.23 -10.49
CA LEU A 423 -31.92 -9.69 -10.35
C LEU A 423 -32.72 -10.12 -9.13
N ALA A 424 -32.40 -9.58 -7.96
CA ALA A 424 -33.10 -9.90 -6.71
C ALA A 424 -34.59 -9.59 -6.81
N ASN A 425 -34.96 -8.44 -7.37
CA ASN A 425 -36.36 -8.10 -7.59
C ASN A 425 -37.04 -9.09 -8.53
N THR A 426 -36.46 -9.37 -9.70
CA THR A 426 -37.05 -10.30 -10.67
C THR A 426 -37.21 -11.71 -10.10
N LEU A 427 -36.22 -12.18 -9.35
CA LEU A 427 -36.24 -13.52 -8.75
C LEU A 427 -37.17 -13.62 -7.55
N ASN A 428 -37.43 -12.53 -6.81
CA ASN A 428 -38.43 -12.53 -5.74
C ASN A 428 -39.87 -12.58 -6.28
N TYR A 429 -40.09 -12.22 -7.54
CA TYR A 429 -41.40 -12.33 -8.19
C TYR A 429 -41.65 -13.72 -8.80
N LEU A 430 -40.61 -14.56 -8.91
CA LEU A 430 -40.65 -15.93 -9.42
C LEU A 430 -40.65 -16.91 -8.26
#